data_AF-A0A496N698-F1
#
_entry.id   AF-A0A496N698-F1
#
_cell.length_a   1.000
_cell.length_b   1.000
_cell.length_c   1.000
_cell.angle_alpha   90.00
_cell.angle_beta   90.00
_cell.angle_gamma   90.00
#
_symmetry.space_group_name_H-M   'P 1'
#
loop_
_entity.id
_entity.type
_entity.pdbx_description
1 polymer ?
#
loop_
_entity_poly.entity_id
_entity_poly.type
_entity_poly.pdbx_seq_one_letter_code
_entity_poly.pdbx_strand_id
1 'polypeptide(L)'
;MQNNLHISIDEDEIREQIKEHKNQFDFDIREYPLEVLIQKFNPSQQEDPEIFIPDYQREFVWTKKQQSLFIESLLIGLPVPYIFVADIADEEEDYAEGRIEIVDGVQRMST
;
A
#
# COMPACT_ATOMS: atom_id res chain seq x y z
N MET A 1 -38.58 32.14 18.17
CA MET A 1 -38.23 30.73 18.44
C MET A 1 -37.04 30.39 17.57
N GLN A 2 -35.83 30.58 18.07
CA GLN A 2 -34.60 30.11 17.42
C GLN A 2 -34.11 28.92 18.24
N ASN A 3 -34.18 27.73 17.65
CA ASN A 3 -33.70 26.50 18.26
C ASN A 3 -32.17 26.50 18.12
N ASN A 4 -31.46 26.88 19.18
CA ASN A 4 -30.01 26.73 19.25
C ASN A 4 -29.70 25.25 19.49
N LEU A 5 -29.49 24.48 18.41
CA LEU A 5 -28.76 23.22 18.47
C LEU A 5 -27.29 23.54 18.77
N HIS A 6 -26.98 23.85 20.03
CA HIS A 6 -25.62 23.76 20.52
C HIS A 6 -25.41 22.31 20.91
N ILE A 7 -24.93 21.50 19.96
CA ILE A 7 -24.32 20.22 20.29
C ILE A 7 -23.05 20.59 21.05
N SER A 8 -23.11 20.54 22.38
CA SER A 8 -21.92 20.61 23.22
C SER A 8 -21.12 19.35 22.92
N ILE A 9 -20.17 19.47 22.01
CA ILE A 9 -19.22 18.41 21.72
C ILE A 9 -18.41 18.20 23.01
N ASP A 10 -18.67 17.10 23.70
CA ASP A 10 -17.87 16.69 24.84
C ASP A 10 -16.54 16.15 24.32
N GLU A 11 -15.49 16.98 24.45
CA GLU A 11 -14.16 16.63 23.99
C GLU A 11 -13.60 15.39 24.69
N ASP A 12 -14.01 15.14 25.94
CA ASP A 12 -13.55 13.99 26.71
C ASP A 12 -14.24 12.72 26.23
N GLU A 13 -15.54 12.78 25.91
CA GLU A 13 -16.27 11.66 25.30
C GLU A 13 -15.67 11.26 23.94
N ILE A 14 -15.33 12.25 23.09
CA ILE A 14 -14.67 11.99 21.79
C ILE A 14 -13.29 11.34 22.00
N ARG A 15 -12.51 11.81 22.98
CA ARG A 15 -11.19 11.23 23.27
C ARG A 15 -11.28 9.80 23.75
N GLU A 16 -12.26 9.49 24.59
CA GLU A 16 -12.53 8.13 25.08
C GLU A 16 -12.92 7.23 23.90
N GLN A 17 -13.84 7.68 23.04
CA GLN A 17 -14.26 6.92 21.84
C GLN A 17 -13.10 6.70 20.86
N ILE A 18 -12.28 7.73 20.59
CA ILE A 18 -11.08 7.59 19.73
C ILE A 18 -10.12 6.58 20.34
N LYS A 19 -9.90 6.62 21.65
CA LYS A 19 -9.00 5.69 22.34
C LYS A 19 -9.51 4.26 22.30
N GLU A 20 -10.82 4.06 22.47
CA GLU A 20 -11.49 2.76 22.43
C GLU A 20 -11.48 2.16 21.01
N HIS A 21 -11.77 2.98 19.99
CA HIS A 21 -11.90 2.55 18.59
C HIS A 21 -10.60 2.72 17.79
N LYS A 22 -9.49 3.10 18.44
CA LYS A 22 -8.18 3.13 17.80
C LYS A 22 -7.78 1.68 17.52
N ASN A 23 -8.06 1.22 16.31
CA ASN A 23 -7.50 -0.03 15.81
C ASN A 23 -5.98 0.05 15.92
N GLN A 24 -5.37 -0.93 16.60
CA GLN A 24 -3.94 -1.13 16.50
C GLN A 24 -3.68 -1.61 15.07
N PHE A 25 -3.17 -0.70 14.23
CA PHE A 25 -2.71 -1.06 12.90
C PHE A 25 -1.49 -1.95 13.06
N ASP A 26 -1.65 -3.23 12.72
CA ASP A 26 -0.54 -4.15 12.55
C ASP A 26 0.09 -3.88 11.17
N PHE A 27 1.37 -3.54 11.15
CA PHE A 27 2.11 -3.34 9.92
C PHE A 27 3.56 -3.75 10.13
N ASP A 28 4.18 -4.30 9.09
CA ASP A 28 5.58 -4.69 9.08
C ASP A 28 6.30 -4.04 7.91
N ILE A 29 7.58 -3.74 8.09
CA ILE A 29 8.45 -3.20 7.06
C ILE A 29 9.31 -4.34 6.53
N ARG A 30 9.11 -4.70 5.26
CA ARG A 30 9.87 -5.75 4.59
C ARG A 30 10.88 -5.15 3.62
N GLU A 31 12.12 -5.63 3.68
CA GLU A 31 13.18 -5.28 2.73
C GLU A 31 13.52 -6.51 1.89
N TYR A 32 13.37 -6.40 0.58
CA TYR A 32 13.68 -7.47 -0.36
C TYR A 32 14.78 -7.05 -1.34
N PRO A 33 15.70 -7.96 -1.71
CA PRO A 33 16.53 -7.76 -2.88
C PRO A 33 15.67 -7.50 -4.12
N LEU A 34 16.14 -6.64 -5.04
CA LEU A 34 15.39 -6.29 -6.25
C LEU A 34 14.97 -7.51 -7.07
N GLU A 35 15.83 -8.52 -7.16
CA GLU A 35 15.53 -9.77 -7.86
C GLU A 35 14.31 -10.49 -7.26
N VAL A 36 14.20 -10.53 -5.93
CA VAL A 36 13.06 -11.16 -5.24
C VAL A 36 11.78 -10.35 -5.49
N LEU A 37 11.85 -9.02 -5.48
CA LEU A 37 10.71 -8.16 -5.82
C LEU A 37 10.22 -8.42 -7.25
N ILE A 38 11.13 -8.52 -8.21
CA ILE A 38 10.80 -8.81 -9.61
C ILE A 38 10.16 -10.19 -9.74
N GLN A 39 10.69 -11.21 -9.07
CA GLN A 39 10.12 -12.57 -9.10
C GLN A 39 8.71 -12.60 -8.49
N LYS A 40 8.48 -11.92 -7.38
CA LYS A 40 7.17 -11.86 -6.73
C LYS A 40 6.14 -11.04 -7.51
N PHE A 41 6.58 -10.00 -8.22
CA PHE A 41 5.72 -9.13 -9.02
C PHE A 41 5.46 -9.65 -10.45
N ASN A 42 6.43 -10.31 -11.05
CA ASN A 42 6.38 -10.84 -12.41
C ASN A 42 7.09 -12.20 -12.48
N PRO A 43 6.48 -13.26 -11.92
CA PRO A 43 7.07 -14.58 -11.88
C PRO A 43 7.23 -15.14 -13.29
N SER A 44 8.32 -15.88 -13.51
CA SER A 44 8.52 -16.62 -14.76
C SER A 44 7.75 -17.95 -14.70
N GLN A 45 6.93 -18.24 -15.71
CA GLN A 45 6.16 -19.48 -15.93
C GLN A 45 4.91 -19.62 -15.05
N GLN A 46 3.72 -19.56 -15.67
CA GLN A 46 2.38 -20.03 -15.21
C GLN A 46 1.96 -19.88 -13.72
N GLU A 47 2.71 -19.16 -12.92
CA GLU A 47 2.40 -18.85 -11.53
C GLU A 47 1.73 -17.47 -11.47
N ASP A 48 0.74 -17.35 -10.59
CA ASP A 48 0.13 -16.06 -10.32
C ASP A 48 1.10 -15.18 -9.51
N PRO A 49 1.14 -13.87 -9.79
CA PRO A 49 2.00 -12.97 -9.05
C PRO A 49 1.55 -12.86 -7.59
N GLU A 50 2.52 -13.03 -6.68
CA GLU A 50 2.34 -12.82 -5.24
C GLU A 50 2.06 -11.33 -4.96
N ILE A 51 2.80 -10.43 -5.62
CA ILE A 51 2.57 -8.98 -5.57
C ILE A 51 1.83 -8.56 -6.82
N PHE A 52 0.65 -7.99 -6.69
CA PHE A 52 -0.14 -7.60 -7.86
C PHE A 52 -0.76 -6.20 -7.76
N ILE A 53 -1.16 -5.68 -8.92
CA ILE A 53 -1.84 -4.40 -9.06
C ILE A 53 -3.34 -4.67 -9.16
N PRO A 54 -4.17 -4.17 -8.24
CA PRO A 54 -5.61 -4.38 -8.31
C PRO A 54 -6.25 -3.51 -9.40
N ASP A 55 -7.39 -3.94 -9.94
CA ASP A 55 -8.06 -3.35 -11.10
C ASP A 55 -8.49 -1.88 -10.92
N TYR A 56 -8.68 -1.45 -9.67
CA TYR A 56 -9.06 -0.07 -9.34
C TYR A 56 -7.87 0.90 -9.35
N GLN A 57 -6.63 0.43 -9.52
CA GLN A 57 -5.47 1.30 -9.67
C GLN A 57 -5.50 2.05 -11.00
N ARG A 58 -4.94 3.27 -10.99
CA ARG A 58 -4.81 4.04 -12.22
C ARG A 58 -3.82 3.39 -13.18
N GLU A 59 -4.10 3.57 -14.46
CA GLU A 59 -3.17 3.23 -15.53
C GLU A 59 -1.77 3.84 -15.31
N PHE A 60 -0.77 3.20 -15.91
CA PHE A 60 0.59 3.70 -15.87
C PHE A 60 0.72 5.02 -16.66
N VAL A 61 1.23 6.07 -16.01
CA VAL A 61 1.31 7.44 -16.57
C VAL A 61 2.71 8.04 -16.56
N TRP A 62 3.71 7.36 -16.00
CA TRP A 62 5.07 7.88 -15.98
C TRP A 62 5.70 7.91 -17.38
N THR A 63 6.15 9.09 -17.79
CA THR A 63 6.95 9.25 -19.01
C THR A 63 8.31 8.58 -18.87
N LYS A 64 8.95 8.25 -19.99
CA LYS A 64 10.33 7.71 -20.00
C LYS A 64 11.31 8.57 -19.17
N LYS A 65 11.15 9.90 -19.20
CA LYS A 65 11.98 10.81 -18.41
C LYS A 65 11.78 10.60 -16.90
N GLN A 66 10.54 10.45 -16.44
CA GLN A 66 10.24 10.21 -15.03
C GLN A 66 10.78 8.85 -14.56
N GLN A 67 10.61 7.81 -15.39
CA GLN A 67 11.18 6.48 -15.15
C GLN A 67 12.71 6.54 -15.01
N SER A 68 13.39 7.22 -15.94
CA SER A 68 14.85 7.38 -15.87
C SER A 68 15.33 8.14 -14.63
N LEU A 69 14.64 9.21 -14.22
CA LEU A 69 14.97 9.96 -13.01
C LEU A 69 14.78 9.11 -11.74
N PHE A 70 13.76 8.24 -11.73
CA PHE A 70 13.56 7.29 -10.64
C PHE A 70 14.72 6.30 -10.54
N ILE A 71 15.11 5.67 -11.65
CA ILE A 71 16.26 4.75 -11.70
C ILE A 71 17.56 5.46 -11.27
N GLU A 72 17.78 6.69 -11.74
CA GLU A 72 18.95 7.50 -11.33
C GLU A 72 18.97 7.75 -9.82
N SER A 73 17.81 8.04 -9.22
CA SER A 73 17.67 8.23 -7.77
C SER A 73 18.08 6.97 -7.00
N LEU A 74 17.70 5.79 -7.49
CA LEU A 74 18.10 4.50 -6.90
C LEU A 74 19.62 4.27 -7.01
N LEU A 75 20.22 4.56 -8.17
CA LEU A 75 21.66 4.35 -8.40
C LEU A 75 22.54 5.28 -7.56
N ILE A 76 22.08 6.50 -7.28
CA ILE A 76 22.81 7.50 -6.48
C ILE A 76 22.50 7.37 -4.97
N GLY A 77 21.51 6.54 -4.60
CA GLY A 77 21.13 6.31 -3.20
C GLY A 77 20.32 7.44 -2.58
N LEU A 78 19.53 8.16 -3.39
CA LEU A 78 18.55 9.11 -2.86
C LEU A 78 17.42 8.35 -2.14
N PRO A 79 16.89 8.88 -1.03
CA PRO A 79 15.78 8.24 -0.31
C PRO A 79 14.54 8.20 -1.20
N VAL A 80 13.93 7.01 -1.30
CA VAL A 80 12.69 6.77 -2.02
C VAL A 80 11.58 6.46 -1.02
N PRO A 81 10.35 6.99 -1.19
CA PRO A 81 9.22 6.64 -0.35
C PRO A 81 8.92 5.13 -0.40
N TYR A 82 8.41 4.59 0.70
CA TYR A 82 7.95 3.20 0.76
C TYR A 82 6.90 2.89 -0.31
N ILE A 83 6.80 1.61 -0.66
CA ILE A 83 5.68 1.05 -1.40
C ILE A 83 4.74 0.47 -0.36
N PHE A 84 3.47 0.82 -0.46
CA PHE A 84 2.45 0.36 0.48
C PHE A 84 1.68 -0.78 -0.15
N VAL A 85 1.59 -1.87 0.60
CA VAL A 85 0.89 -3.09 0.21
C VAL A 85 -0.10 -3.49 1.29
N ALA A 86 -1.12 -4.24 0.91
CA ALA A 86 -2.05 -4.89 1.83
C ALA A 86 -2.03 -6.40 1.60
N ASP A 87 -1.94 -7.16 2.68
CA ASP A 87 -2.12 -8.61 2.63
C ASP A 87 -3.59 -8.92 2.31
N ILE A 88 -3.81 -9.79 1.33
CA ILE A 88 -5.15 -10.31 1.02
C ILE A 88 -5.22 -11.69 1.65
N ALA A 89 -5.74 -11.72 2.88
CA ALA A 89 -6.13 -12.97 3.50
C ALA A 89 -7.48 -13.38 2.91
N ASP A 90 -7.50 -14.22 1.87
CA ASP A 90 -8.74 -14.91 1.52
C ASP A 90 -8.93 -16.04 2.53
N GLU A 91 -9.91 -15.89 3.42
CA GLU A 91 -10.26 -16.90 4.44
C GLU A 91 -10.81 -18.21 3.84
N GLU A 92 -11.10 -18.24 2.53
CA GLU A 92 -11.78 -19.37 1.87
C GLU A 92 -10.86 -20.28 1.03
N GLU A 93 -9.60 -19.91 0.79
CA GLU A 93 -8.68 -20.71 -0.02
C GLU A 93 -7.34 -20.94 0.70
N ASP A 94 -7.02 -22.20 1.01
CA ASP A 94 -5.73 -22.66 1.59
C ASP A 94 -4.50 -22.28 0.73
N TYR A 95 -4.69 -21.68 -0.45
CA TYR A 95 -3.65 -21.27 -1.40
C TYR A 95 -3.54 -19.74 -1.58
N ALA A 96 -4.36 -18.93 -0.89
CA ALA A 96 -4.30 -17.47 -0.95
C ALA A 96 -3.38 -16.86 0.11
N GLU A 97 -2.82 -17.66 1.02
CA GLU A 97 -1.83 -17.21 2.00
C GLU A 97 -0.60 -16.61 1.28
N GLY A 98 -0.51 -15.28 1.31
CA GLY A 98 0.69 -14.54 0.90
C GLY A 98 0.54 -13.65 -0.32
N ARG A 99 -0.64 -13.56 -0.94
CA ARG A 99 -0.86 -12.56 -1.99
C ARG A 99 -1.03 -11.17 -1.39
N ILE A 100 -0.35 -10.19 -1.97
CA ILE A 100 -0.37 -8.80 -1.52
C ILE A 100 -0.71 -7.87 -2.68
N GLU A 101 -1.65 -6.96 -2.44
CA GLU A 101 -2.01 -5.93 -3.40
C GLU A 101 -1.22 -4.65 -3.16
N ILE A 102 -0.83 -3.97 -4.24
CA ILE A 102 -0.19 -2.65 -4.16
C ILE A 102 -1.26 -1.57 -3.96
N VAL A 103 -1.17 -0.86 -2.84
CA VAL A 103 -2.03 0.28 -2.49
C VAL A 103 -1.43 1.61 -2.98
N ASP A 104 -0.12 1.80 -2.80
CA ASP A 104 0.65 2.94 -3.34
C ASP A 104 2.03 2.50 -3.85
N GLY A 105 2.54 3.21 -4.85
CA GLY A 105 3.86 2.96 -5.43
C GLY A 105 3.84 2.18 -6.74
N VAL A 106 2.66 1.93 -7.32
CA VAL A 106 2.48 1.25 -8.63
C VAL A 106 3.47 1.75 -9.69
N GLN A 107 3.61 3.06 -9.87
CA GLN A 107 4.47 3.61 -10.93
C GLN A 107 5.96 3.32 -10.67
N ARG A 108 6.38 3.21 -9.40
CA ARG A 108 7.74 2.82 -9.00
C ARG A 108 7.98 1.33 -9.25
N MET A 109 7.00 0.49 -8.90
CA MET A 109 7.08 -0.97 -9.08
C MET A 109 7.05 -1.40 -10.55
N SER A 110 6.35 -0.65 -11.40
CA SER A 110 6.22 -0.96 -12.83
C SER A 110 7.27 -0.28 -13.73
N THR A 111 8.24 0.46 -13.16
CA THR A 111 9.36 1.08 -13.89
C THR A 111 10.55 0.15 -13.98
#